data_AF-A0A967UAL3-F1
#
_entry.id   AF-A0A967UAL3-F1
#
_cell.length_a   1.000
_cell.length_b   1.000
_cell.length_c   1.000
_cell.angle_alpha   90.00
_cell.angle_beta   90.00
_cell.angle_gamma   90.00
#
_symmetry.space_group_name_H-M   'P 1'
#
loop_
_entity.id
_entity.type
_entity.pdbx_description
1 polymer ?
#
loop_
_entity_poly.entity_id
_entity_poly.type
_entity_poly.pdbx_seq_one_letter_code
_entity_poly.pdbx_strand_id
1 'polypeptide(L)' 'IERFGGTVDKFIGDAVMAWWGATASQEDDAERAVRSALEVVDAVASLGERVGVDGLAARAGV' A
#
# COMPACT_ATOMS: atom_id res chain seq x y z
N ILE A 1 1.88 -4.53 -1.04
CA ILE A 1 0.68 -4.82 -1.86
C ILE A 1 0.65 -6.28 -2.28
N GLU A 2 1.47 -6.72 -3.25
CA GLU A 2 1.47 -8.12 -3.74
C GLU A 2 1.77 -9.15 -2.63
N ARG A 3 2.68 -8.82 -1.72
CA ARG A 3 2.98 -9.63 -0.51
C ARG A 3 1.74 -9.99 0.31
N PHE A 4 0.71 -9.14 0.30
CA PHE A 4 -0.54 -9.31 1.03
C PHE A 4 -1.70 -9.77 0.11
N GLY A 5 -1.40 -10.27 -1.09
CA GLY A 5 -2.42 -10.74 -2.04
C GLY A 5 -3.19 -9.63 -2.74
N GLY A 6 -2.73 -8.38 -2.65
CA GLY A 6 -3.32 -7.26 -3.37
C GLY A 6 -2.73 -7.11 -4.77
N THR A 7 -3.53 -6.61 -5.71
CA THR A 7 -3.09 -6.29 -7.08
C THR A 7 -3.19 -4.79 -7.31
N VAL A 8 -2.14 -4.16 -7.84
CA VAL A 8 -2.18 -2.75 -8.24
C VAL A 8 -3.08 -2.60 -9.48
N ASP A 9 -4.10 -1.76 -9.40
CA ASP A 9 -4.99 -1.44 -10.51
C ASP A 9 -4.39 -0.30 -11.35
N LYS A 10 -4.07 0.84 -10.72
CA LYS A 10 -3.45 1.98 -11.40
C LYS A 10 -2.65 2.92 -10.51
N PHE A 11 -1.83 3.73 -11.16
CA PHE A 11 -1.11 4.87 -10.59
C PHE A 11 -1.85 6.17 -10.94
N ILE A 12 -2.01 7.07 -9.98
CA ILE A 12 -2.75 8.34 -10.13
C ILE A 12 -1.88 9.45 -9.54
N GLY A 13 -0.99 10.02 -10.34
CA GLY A 13 -0.01 11.00 -9.85
C GLY A 13 0.92 10.36 -8.82
N ASP A 14 0.86 10.84 -7.58
CA ASP A 14 1.59 10.32 -6.42
C ASP A 14 0.81 9.24 -5.64
N ALA A 15 -0.38 8.86 -6.09
CA ALA A 15 -1.20 7.82 -5.47
C ALA A 15 -1.16 6.49 -6.23
N VAL A 16 -1.41 5.40 -5.50
CA VAL A 16 -1.59 4.05 -6.03
C VAL A 16 -2.94 3.51 -5.58
N MET A 17 -3.68 2.90 -6.50
CA MET A 17 -4.90 2.16 -6.19
C MET A 17 -4.62 0.66 -6.33
N ALA A 18 -5.03 -0.12 -5.34
CA ALA A 18 -4.88 -1.57 -5.33
C ALA A 18 -6.14 -2.25 -4.80
N TRP A 19 -6.37 -3.49 -5.23
CA TRP A 19 -7.55 -4.28 -4.85
C TRP A 19 -7.14 -5.58 -4.16
N TRP A 20 -7.99 -6.00 -3.23
CA TRP A 20 -7.99 -7.33 -2.62
C TRP A 20 -9.35 -7.97 -2.92
N GLY A 21 -9.36 -9.27 -3.23
CA GLY A 21 -10.60 -9.99 -3.53
C GLY A 21 -11.24 -9.72 -4.89
N ALA A 22 -10.59 -8.95 -5.78
CA ALA A 22 -11.16 -8.56 -7.07
C ALA A 22 -11.45 -9.72 -8.04
N THR A 23 -10.60 -10.76 -8.04
CA THR A 23 -10.81 -11.97 -8.86
C THR A 23 -11.37 -13.13 -8.04
N ALA A 24 -10.94 -13.26 -6.79
CA ALA A 24 -11.42 -14.26 -5.85
C ALA A 24 -11.31 -13.70 -4.42
N SER A 25 -12.45 -13.57 -3.75
CA SER A 25 -12.55 -12.96 -2.42
C SER A 25 -12.26 -13.97 -1.31
N GLN A 26 -11.72 -13.47 -0.19
CA GLN A 26 -11.44 -14.21 1.02
C GLN A 26 -11.91 -13.41 2.25
N GLU A 27 -12.23 -14.09 3.34
CA GLU A 27 -12.78 -13.44 4.55
C GLU A 27 -11.82 -12.41 5.17
N ASP A 28 -10.52 -12.56 4.94
CA ASP A 28 -9.45 -11.72 5.47
C ASP A 28 -8.94 -10.64 4.49
N ASP A 29 -9.61 -10.41 3.35
CA ASP A 29 -9.19 -9.40 2.36
C ASP A 29 -9.02 -8.01 2.97
N ALA A 30 -9.96 -7.59 3.83
CA ALA A 30 -9.90 -6.29 4.50
C ALA A 30 -8.71 -6.21 5.48
N GLU A 31 -8.44 -7.27 6.25
CA GLU A 31 -7.29 -7.33 7.16
C GLU A 31 -5.97 -7.22 6.38
N ARG A 32 -5.85 -7.93 5.26
CA ARG A 32 -4.67 -7.89 4.40
C ARG A 32 -4.48 -6.53 3.72
N ALA A 33 -5.57 -5.88 3.30
CA ALA A 33 -5.52 -4.52 2.76
C ALA A 33 -4.98 -3.54 3.81
N VAL A 34 -5.50 -3.58 5.04
CA VAL A 34 -5.03 -2.73 6.15
C VAL A 34 -3.57 -3.02 6.49
N ARG A 35 -3.15 -4.28 6.59
CA ARG A 35 -1.74 -4.63 6.84
C ARG A 35 -0.82 -4.14 5.74
N SER A 36 -1.22 -4.28 4.47
CA SER A 36 -0.46 -3.74 3.36
C SER A 36 -0.38 -2.22 3.40
N ALA A 37 -1.45 -1.53 3.78
CA ALA A 37 -1.49 -0.08 3.88
C ALA A 37 -0.50 0.43 4.94
N LEU A 38 -0.48 -0.21 6.12
CA LEU A 38 0.47 0.12 7.19
C LEU A 38 1.93 -0.11 6.75
N GLU A 39 2.24 -1.27 6.13
CA GLU A 39 3.61 -1.56 5.65
C GLU A 39 4.05 -0.57 4.56
N VAL A 40 3.13 -0.09 3.71
CA VAL A 40 3.46 0.93 2.69
C VAL A 40 3.79 2.28 3.35
N VAL A 41 3.02 2.72 4.34
CA VAL A 41 3.30 3.97 5.06
C VAL A 41 4.69 3.93 5.70
N ASP A 42 5.02 2.84 6.40
CA ASP A 42 6.33 2.65 7.03
C ASP A 42 7.47 2.57 6.00
N ALA A 43 7.24 1.86 4.88
CA ALA A 43 8.23 1.72 3.82
C ALA A 43 8.55 3.05 3.13
N VAL A 44 7.55 3.93 2.94
CA VAL A 44 7.75 5.25 2.34
C VAL A 44 8.56 6.16 3.27
N ALA A 45 8.26 6.15 4.58
CA ALA A 45 9.07 6.88 5.55
C ALA A 45 10.53 6.41 5.55
N SER A 46 10.73 5.08 5.61
CA SER A 46 12.07 4.46 5.56
C SER A 46 12.80 4.76 4.24
N LEU A 47 12.07 4.85 3.14
CA LEU A 47 12.65 5.22 1.84
C LEU A 47 13.16 6.65 1.87
N GLY A 48 12.41 7.59 2.45
CA GLY A 48 12.80 9.00 2.61
C GLY A 48 14.15 9.14 3.30
N GLU A 49 14.33 8.44 4.42
CA GLU A 49 15.60 8.40 5.16
C GLU A 49 16.76 7.87 4.30
N ARG A 50 16.53 6.76 3.59
CA ARG A 50 17.55 6.10 2.75
C ARG A 50 18.00 6.96 1.56
N VAL A 51 17.11 7.76 1.00
CA VAL A 51 17.38 8.55 -0.22
C VAL A 51 17.60 10.03 0.07
N GLY A 52 17.61 10.44 1.34
CA GLY A 52 17.89 11.81 1.77
C GLY A 52 16.79 12.81 1.38
N VAL A 53 15.53 12.37 1.35
CA VAL A 53 14.37 13.24 1.08
C VAL A 53 13.63 13.49 2.37
N ASP A 54 13.82 14.68 2.92
CA ASP A 54 13.15 15.13 4.14
C ASP A 54 11.64 15.27 3.92
N GLY A 55 10.86 14.72 4.86
CA GLY A 55 9.40 14.87 4.86
C GLY A 55 8.65 13.97 3.87
N LEU A 56 9.32 13.01 3.22
CA LEU A 56 8.62 12.00 2.40
C LEU A 56 7.71 11.14 3.28
N ALA A 57 6.40 11.19 3.03
CA ALA A 57 5.40 10.45 3.78
C ALA A 57 4.27 9.99 2.87
N ALA A 58 3.64 8.88 3.22
CA ALA A 58 2.43 8.38 2.56
C ALA A 58 1.25 8.36 3.55
N ARG A 59 0.04 8.45 3.00
CA ARG A 59 -1.21 8.18 3.72
C ARG A 59 -1.95 7.10 2.96
N ALA A 60 -2.66 6.25 3.70
CA ALA A 60 -3.44 5.17 3.11
C ALA A 60 -4.88 5.22 3.63
N GLY A 61 -5.83 4.90 2.75
CA GLY A 61 -7.22 4.62 3.06
C GLY A 61 -7.59 3.25 2.52
N VAL A 62 -8.39 2.50 3.29
CA VAL A 62 -8.91 1.17 2.95
C VAL A 62 -10.43 1.21 2.99
#